data_AF-A0A968UCR5-F1
#
_entry.id   AF-A0A968UCR5-F1
#
_cell.length_a   1.000
_cell.length_b   1.000
_cell.length_c   1.000
_cell.angle_alpha   90.00
_cell.angle_beta   90.00
_cell.angle_gamma   90.00
#
_symmetry.space_group_name_H-M   'P 1'
#
loop_
_entity.id
_entity.type
_entity.pdbx_description
1 polymer ?
#
loop_
_entity_poly.entity_id
_entity_poly.type
_entity_poly.pdbx_seq_one_letter_code
_entity_poly.pdbx_strand_id
1 'polypeptide(L)'
;MGLSDGWLDAAIAQSLIRPFEAPELAQIPQWQQLDPKWKALVSREQKVWAVPYRWGTTVIAYRTDKVPFEISSWADLWRPELKRRLSLPDDAREAIGLTLKKLGKSYQTADLNAIASLATELKSLNAQARLYSSDTYLQPLMIDDTLGWRWVGRKISAAPSNKNPILK
;
A
#
# COMPACT_ATOMS: atom_id res chain seq x y z
N MET A 1 -8.98 -9.47 12.74
CA MET A 1 -8.25 -9.88 11.52
C MET A 1 -8.82 -9.08 10.36
N GLY A 2 -7.99 -8.40 9.57
CA GLY A 2 -8.45 -7.62 8.41
C GLY A 2 -7.92 -8.25 7.12
N LEU A 3 -8.79 -8.40 6.13
CA LEU A 3 -8.42 -8.90 4.80
C LEU A 3 -8.13 -7.69 3.89
N SER A 4 -6.98 -7.69 3.22
CA SER A 4 -6.71 -6.71 2.16
C SER A 4 -7.52 -7.05 0.91
N ASP A 5 -7.94 -6.04 0.15
CA ASP A 5 -8.72 -6.20 -1.09
C ASP A 5 -8.07 -7.19 -2.07
N GLY A 6 -6.74 -7.20 -2.11
CA GLY A 6 -5.95 -8.11 -2.94
C GLY A 6 -6.12 -9.61 -2.68
N TRP A 7 -6.78 -9.98 -1.57
CA TRP A 7 -7.08 -11.37 -1.20
C TRP A 7 -8.57 -11.69 -1.26
N LEU A 8 -9.43 -10.70 -1.57
CA LEU A 8 -10.87 -10.85 -1.51
C LEU A 8 -11.36 -11.93 -2.48
N ASP A 9 -10.93 -11.87 -3.74
CA ASP A 9 -11.36 -12.83 -4.76
C ASP A 9 -10.91 -14.26 -4.43
N ALA A 10 -9.69 -14.42 -3.90
CA ALA A 10 -9.17 -15.71 -3.48
C ALA A 10 -9.96 -16.27 -2.28
N ALA A 11 -10.32 -15.43 -1.31
CA ALA A 11 -11.11 -15.84 -0.15
C ALA A 11 -12.54 -16.24 -0.54
N ILE A 12 -13.15 -15.56 -1.53
CA ILE A 12 -14.45 -15.92 -2.10
C ILE A 12 -14.34 -17.27 -2.82
N ALA A 13 -13.37 -17.43 -3.70
CA ALA A 13 -13.18 -18.66 -4.48
C ALA A 13 -12.92 -19.89 -3.59
N GLN A 14 -12.21 -19.70 -2.48
CA GLN A 14 -11.92 -20.75 -1.49
C GLN A 14 -13.04 -20.92 -0.46
N SER A 15 -14.16 -20.19 -0.56
CA SER A 15 -15.29 -20.25 0.39
C SER A 15 -14.88 -19.99 1.84
N LEU A 16 -13.85 -19.18 2.07
CA LEU A 16 -13.36 -18.82 3.41
C LEU A 16 -14.20 -17.71 4.06
N ILE A 17 -14.96 -16.97 3.25
CA ILE A 17 -15.83 -15.89 3.67
C ILE A 17 -17.22 -16.07 3.05
N ARG A 18 -18.23 -15.46 3.67
CA ARG A 18 -19.60 -15.41 3.15
C ARG A 18 -19.99 -13.96 2.87
N PRO A 19 -20.96 -13.73 1.97
CA PRO A 19 -21.52 -12.40 1.80
C PRO A 19 -22.25 -11.95 3.07
N PHE A 20 -22.31 -10.64 3.25
CA PHE A 20 -23.11 -9.99 4.28
C PHE A 20 -24.57 -9.91 3.83
N GLU A 21 -25.47 -10.19 4.76
CA GLU A 21 -26.90 -10.04 4.55
C GLU A 21 -27.33 -8.58 4.83
N ALA A 22 -28.40 -8.13 4.17
CA ALA A 22 -28.95 -6.79 4.35
C ALA A 22 -29.18 -6.37 5.83
N PRO A 23 -29.74 -7.23 6.73
CA PRO A 23 -29.90 -6.86 8.14
C PRO A 23 -28.58 -6.72 8.91
N GLU A 24 -27.51 -7.41 8.50
CA GLU A 24 -26.20 -7.28 9.13
C GLU A 24 -25.55 -5.94 8.75
N LEU A 25 -25.68 -5.55 7.48
CA LEU A 25 -25.22 -4.26 6.99
C LEU A 25 -25.99 -3.09 7.59
N ALA A 26 -27.29 -3.26 7.87
CA ALA A 26 -28.11 -2.25 8.53
C ALA A 26 -27.69 -1.97 9.97
N GLN A 27 -27.10 -2.96 10.66
CA GLN A 27 -26.57 -2.80 12.01
C GLN A 27 -25.25 -2.02 12.05
N ILE A 28 -24.58 -1.82 10.91
CA ILE A 28 -23.33 -1.07 10.82
C ILE A 28 -23.68 0.40 10.53
N PRO A 29 -23.62 1.31 11.52
CA PRO A 29 -24.16 2.66 11.38
C PRO A 29 -23.50 3.46 10.25
N GLN A 30 -22.21 3.24 10.02
CA GLN A 30 -21.43 3.94 9.01
C GLN A 30 -21.61 3.35 7.59
N TRP A 31 -22.18 2.15 7.45
CA TRP A 31 -22.36 1.52 6.16
C TRP A 31 -23.29 2.32 5.26
N GLN A 32 -24.39 2.85 5.82
CA GLN A 32 -25.35 3.66 5.06
C GLN A 32 -24.70 4.94 4.52
N GLN A 33 -23.84 5.58 5.32
CA GLN A 33 -23.14 6.82 5.00
C GLN A 33 -21.91 6.64 4.11
N LEU A 34 -21.50 5.40 3.85
CA LEU A 34 -20.32 5.11 3.06
C LEU A 34 -20.55 5.46 1.58
N ASP A 35 -19.62 6.23 1.01
CA ASP A 35 -19.60 6.60 -0.40
C ASP A 35 -19.74 5.35 -1.29
N PRO A 36 -20.63 5.35 -2.30
CA PRO A 36 -20.89 4.21 -3.18
C PRO A 36 -19.62 3.59 -3.79
N LYS A 37 -18.57 4.38 -4.04
CA LYS A 37 -17.31 3.84 -4.59
C LYS A 37 -16.66 2.80 -3.67
N TRP A 38 -16.75 2.98 -2.36
CA TRP A 38 -16.18 2.05 -1.39
C TRP A 38 -17.04 0.79 -1.25
N LYS A 39 -18.37 0.94 -1.36
CA LYS A 39 -19.29 -0.20 -1.41
C LYS A 39 -19.05 -1.05 -2.65
N ALA A 40 -18.80 -0.42 -3.80
CA ALA A 40 -18.50 -1.11 -5.05
C ALA A 40 -17.20 -1.95 -4.95
N LEU A 41 -16.15 -1.44 -4.30
CA LEU A 41 -14.88 -2.15 -4.16
C LEU A 41 -14.98 -3.47 -3.38
N VAL A 42 -15.87 -3.53 -2.39
CA VAL A 42 -16.09 -4.74 -1.56
C VAL A 42 -17.23 -5.63 -2.03
N SER A 43 -17.87 -5.25 -3.13
CA SER A 43 -18.99 -5.99 -3.70
C SER A 43 -18.51 -6.84 -4.89
N ARG A 44 -19.05 -8.05 -5.00
CA ARG A 44 -18.89 -8.94 -6.16
C ARG A 44 -20.26 -9.51 -6.49
N GLU A 45 -20.63 -9.47 -7.77
CA GLU A 45 -21.91 -10.00 -8.25
C GLU A 45 -23.12 -9.45 -7.45
N GLN A 46 -23.12 -8.14 -7.20
CA GLN A 46 -24.16 -7.43 -6.42
C GLN A 46 -24.28 -7.85 -4.94
N LYS A 47 -23.39 -8.72 -4.44
CA LYS A 47 -23.30 -9.10 -3.04
C LYS A 47 -22.14 -8.37 -2.36
N VAL A 48 -22.32 -8.01 -1.10
CA VAL A 48 -21.28 -7.36 -0.28
C VAL A 48 -20.49 -8.44 0.45
N TRP A 49 -19.18 -8.49 0.25
CA TRP A 49 -18.33 -9.54 0.83
C TRP A 49 -17.43 -9.05 1.97
N ALA A 50 -17.25 -7.74 2.09
CA ALA A 50 -16.42 -7.14 3.11
C ALA A 50 -16.95 -5.76 3.53
N VAL A 51 -16.52 -5.31 4.70
CA VAL A 51 -16.78 -3.95 5.20
C VAL A 51 -15.46 -3.18 5.24
N PRO A 52 -15.32 -2.09 4.48
CA PRO A 52 -14.11 -1.27 4.48
C PRO A 52 -13.79 -0.75 5.89
N TYR A 53 -12.62 -1.11 6.40
CA TYR A 53 -12.17 -0.67 7.73
C TYR A 53 -11.16 0.49 7.63
N ARG A 54 -10.12 0.29 6.82
CA ARG A 54 -9.07 1.28 6.54
C ARG A 54 -8.71 1.21 5.08
N TRP A 55 -8.38 2.36 4.52
CA TRP A 55 -7.80 2.48 3.18
C TRP A 55 -6.64 3.45 3.27
N GLY A 56 -5.69 3.35 2.35
CA GLY A 56 -4.54 4.21 2.34
C GLY A 56 -3.78 4.18 1.05
N THR A 57 -2.84 5.11 0.94
CA THR A 57 -1.93 5.22 -0.19
C THR A 57 -0.51 5.05 0.29
N THR A 58 0.27 4.35 -0.52
CA THR A 58 1.70 4.17 -0.37
C THR A 58 2.43 5.42 -0.87
N VAL A 59 3.17 6.12 0.00
CA VAL A 59 3.88 7.37 -0.35
C VAL A 59 5.34 7.35 0.09
N ILE A 60 6.25 7.84 -0.74
CA ILE A 60 7.65 7.96 -0.33
C ILE A 60 7.75 9.06 0.72
N ALA A 61 8.29 8.76 1.90
CA ALA A 61 8.58 9.77 2.92
C ALA A 61 10.10 9.89 3.11
N TYR A 62 10.55 11.13 3.21
CA TYR A 62 11.98 11.38 3.32
C TYR A 62 12.33 12.63 4.08
N ARG A 63 13.57 12.64 4.54
CA ARG A 63 14.20 13.76 5.23
C ARG A 63 14.95 14.63 4.22
N THR A 64 14.43 15.82 3.98
CA THR A 64 15.01 16.80 3.04
C THR A 64 16.37 17.33 3.51
N ASP A 65 16.68 17.25 4.80
CA ASP A 65 17.99 17.60 5.37
C ASP A 65 19.07 16.53 5.09
N LYS A 66 18.67 15.31 4.77
CA LYS A 66 19.57 14.17 4.50
C LYS A 66 19.63 13.74 3.05
N VAL A 67 18.62 14.11 2.26
CA VAL A 67 18.57 13.86 0.83
C VAL A 67 18.52 15.21 0.12
N PRO A 68 19.66 15.71 -0.40
CA PRO A 68 19.77 17.06 -0.95
C PRO A 68 19.18 17.19 -2.36
N PHE A 69 18.42 16.19 -2.81
CA PHE A 69 17.76 16.16 -4.10
C PHE A 69 16.28 15.82 -3.95
N GLU A 70 15.48 16.30 -4.89
CA GLU A 70 14.05 16.01 -4.91
C GLU A 70 13.80 14.59 -5.43
N ILE A 71 12.97 13.85 -4.70
CA ILE A 71 12.42 12.56 -5.15
C ILE A 71 11.07 12.85 -5.79
N SER A 72 10.98 12.68 -7.10
CA SER A 72 9.76 12.96 -7.89
C SER A 72 9.11 11.69 -8.45
N SER A 73 9.83 10.59 -8.48
CA SER A 73 9.39 9.35 -9.12
C SER A 73 9.83 8.11 -8.33
N TRP A 74 9.13 7.00 -8.55
CA TRP A 74 9.54 5.70 -8.00
C TRP A 74 10.91 5.24 -8.53
N ALA A 75 11.31 5.71 -9.71
CA ALA A 75 12.62 5.41 -10.29
C ALA A 75 13.77 6.08 -9.53
N ASP A 76 13.51 7.20 -8.85
CA ASP A 76 14.52 7.87 -8.02
C ASP A 76 14.96 6.99 -6.84
N LEU A 77 14.16 6.00 -6.43
CA LEU A 77 14.54 4.99 -5.45
C LEU A 77 15.66 4.06 -5.95
N TRP A 78 16.08 4.15 -7.22
CA TRP A 78 17.21 3.41 -7.78
C TRP A 78 18.51 4.21 -7.87
N ARG A 79 18.52 5.41 -7.30
CA ARG A 79 19.69 6.29 -7.32
C ARG A 79 20.83 5.72 -6.46
N PRO A 80 22.08 5.71 -6.95
CA PRO A 80 23.21 5.17 -6.20
C PRO A 80 23.44 5.86 -4.84
N GLU A 81 23.05 7.13 -4.72
CA GLU A 81 23.09 7.92 -3.49
C GLU A 81 22.21 7.32 -2.37
N LEU A 82 21.21 6.50 -2.72
CA LEU A 82 20.26 5.88 -1.79
C LEU A 82 20.63 4.45 -1.41
N LYS A 83 21.80 3.98 -1.85
CA LYS A 83 22.29 2.62 -1.55
C LYS A 83 22.36 2.40 -0.03
N ARG A 84 21.68 1.35 0.44
CA ARG A 84 21.52 0.99 1.86
C ARG A 84 20.90 2.09 2.73
N ARG A 85 20.06 2.95 2.13
CA ARG A 85 19.32 3.99 2.84
C ARG A 85 17.80 3.81 2.75
N LEU A 86 17.31 2.83 2.00
CA LEU A 86 15.86 2.59 1.87
C LEU A 86 15.34 1.70 2.99
N SER A 87 14.22 2.08 3.60
CA SER A 87 13.38 1.20 4.41
C SER A 87 12.13 0.84 3.61
N LEU A 88 11.98 -0.44 3.30
CA LEU A 88 10.81 -0.98 2.60
C LEU A 88 9.94 -1.74 3.62
N PRO A 89 8.63 -1.92 3.40
CA PRO A 89 7.85 -2.84 4.19
C PRO A 89 8.13 -4.27 3.77
N ASP A 90 7.96 -5.15 4.73
CA ASP A 90 8.08 -6.59 4.56
C ASP A 90 6.80 -7.14 3.93
N ASP A 91 6.51 -6.69 2.71
CA ASP A 91 5.40 -7.15 1.88
C ASP A 91 5.87 -7.35 0.44
N ALA A 92 5.75 -8.59 -0.04
CA ALA A 92 6.21 -8.98 -1.37
C ALA A 92 5.44 -8.27 -2.49
N ARG A 93 4.12 -8.08 -2.35
CA ARG A 93 3.28 -7.41 -3.35
C ARG A 93 3.72 -5.97 -3.53
N GLU A 94 4.08 -5.33 -2.44
CA GLU A 94 4.52 -3.95 -2.45
C GLU A 94 5.91 -3.78 -3.07
N ALA A 95 6.89 -4.62 -2.70
CA ALA A 95 8.21 -4.59 -3.34
C ALA A 95 8.14 -4.84 -4.86
N ILE A 96 7.32 -5.81 -5.28
CA ILE A 96 7.06 -6.11 -6.70
C ILE A 96 6.36 -4.92 -7.36
N GLY A 97 5.29 -4.41 -6.76
CA GLY A 97 4.49 -3.32 -7.32
C GLY A 97 5.28 -2.02 -7.49
N LEU A 98 6.18 -1.68 -6.56
CA LEU A 98 7.11 -0.56 -6.69
C LEU A 98 8.04 -0.72 -7.90
N THR A 99 8.56 -1.94 -8.08
CA THR A 99 9.43 -2.27 -9.22
C THR A 99 8.67 -2.22 -10.54
N LEU A 100 7.42 -2.69 -10.57
CA LEU A 100 6.55 -2.57 -11.74
C LEU A 100 6.27 -1.10 -12.08
N LYS A 101 6.05 -0.25 -11.06
CA LYS A 101 5.85 1.19 -11.26
C LYS A 101 7.09 1.87 -11.81
N LYS A 102 8.29 1.50 -11.37
CA LYS A 102 9.56 1.94 -11.99
C LYS A 102 9.60 1.58 -13.48
N LEU A 103 9.19 0.36 -13.82
CA LEU A 103 9.17 -0.15 -15.20
C LEU A 103 8.01 0.40 -16.05
N GLY A 104 7.21 1.35 -15.52
CA GLY A 104 6.05 1.91 -16.21
C GLY A 104 4.89 0.92 -16.39
N LYS A 105 4.90 -0.20 -15.65
CA LYS A 105 3.86 -1.24 -15.69
C LYS A 105 2.78 -0.99 -14.64
N SER A 106 1.65 -1.67 -14.81
CA SER A 106 0.58 -1.65 -13.81
C SER A 106 1.04 -2.36 -12.54
N TYR A 107 0.59 -1.87 -11.38
CA TYR A 107 0.82 -2.54 -10.11
C TYR A 107 0.06 -3.87 -10.03
N GLN A 108 -1.05 -4.00 -10.78
CA GLN A 108 -1.91 -5.19 -10.82
C GLN A 108 -1.53 -6.18 -11.94
N THR A 109 -0.32 -6.09 -12.52
CA THR A 109 0.10 -7.04 -13.55
C THR A 109 0.12 -8.47 -13.00
N ALA A 110 -0.71 -9.36 -13.56
CA ALA A 110 -0.84 -10.75 -13.13
C ALA A 110 0.31 -11.63 -13.62
N ASP A 111 0.76 -11.45 -14.86
CA ASP A 111 1.89 -12.20 -15.42
C ASP A 111 3.22 -11.47 -15.16
N LEU A 112 3.82 -11.79 -14.02
CA LEU A 112 5.13 -11.26 -13.64
C LEU A 112 6.28 -11.90 -14.42
N ASN A 113 6.09 -13.12 -14.94
CA ASN A 113 7.13 -13.86 -15.66
C ASN A 113 7.37 -13.30 -17.06
N ALA A 114 6.36 -12.65 -17.66
CA ALA A 114 6.50 -11.91 -18.91
C ALA A 114 7.48 -10.72 -18.81
N ILE A 115 7.86 -10.28 -17.60
CA ILE A 115 8.72 -9.12 -17.38
C ILE A 115 10.14 -9.60 -17.07
N ALA A 116 10.91 -9.85 -18.13
CA ALA A 116 12.28 -10.36 -18.04
C ALA A 116 13.21 -9.51 -17.14
N SER A 117 13.00 -8.20 -17.07
CA SER A 117 13.81 -7.29 -16.24
C SER A 117 13.41 -7.25 -14.76
N LEU A 118 12.24 -7.80 -14.39
CA LEU A 118 11.68 -7.66 -13.04
C LEU A 118 12.61 -8.24 -11.97
N ALA A 119 13.12 -9.44 -12.20
CA ALA A 119 14.01 -10.11 -11.24
C ALA A 119 15.31 -9.33 -11.01
N THR A 120 15.89 -8.78 -12.08
CA THR A 120 17.11 -7.96 -12.00
C THR A 120 16.85 -6.67 -11.24
N GLU A 121 15.72 -6.02 -11.50
CA GLU A 121 15.36 -4.77 -10.84
C GLU A 121 15.01 -4.94 -9.37
N LEU A 122 14.35 -6.04 -9.02
CA LEU A 122 14.12 -6.43 -7.63
C LEU A 122 15.42 -6.68 -6.87
N LYS A 123 16.41 -7.34 -7.50
CA LYS A 123 17.74 -7.50 -6.90
C LYS A 123 18.42 -6.16 -6.68
N SER A 124 18.28 -5.22 -7.63
CA SER A 124 18.81 -3.86 -7.51
C SER A 124 18.12 -3.07 -6.40
N LEU A 125 16.80 -3.22 -6.24
CA LEU A 125 16.04 -2.63 -5.12
C LEU A 125 16.50 -3.19 -3.78
N ASN A 126 16.65 -4.51 -3.68
CA ASN A 126 17.13 -5.17 -2.46
C ASN A 126 18.56 -4.72 -2.08
N ALA A 127 19.43 -4.47 -3.06
CA ALA A 127 20.77 -3.92 -2.79
C ALA A 127 20.73 -2.49 -2.21
N GLN A 128 19.63 -1.76 -2.40
CA GLN A 128 19.41 -0.43 -1.85
C GLN A 128 18.66 -0.45 -0.53
N ALA A 129 17.89 -1.50 -0.26
CA ALA A 129 17.21 -1.72 1.00
C ALA A 129 18.21 -1.89 2.15
N ARG A 130 18.02 -1.13 3.22
CA ARG A 130 18.70 -1.31 4.52
C ARG A 130 17.94 -2.31 5.38
N LEU A 131 16.61 -2.23 5.38
CA LEU A 131 15.73 -3.08 6.17
C LEU A 131 14.35 -3.21 5.53
N TYR A 132 13.69 -4.32 5.89
CA TYR A 132 12.29 -4.58 5.60
C TYR A 132 11.51 -4.54 6.92
N SER A 133 10.53 -3.65 7.06
CA SER A 133 9.69 -3.57 8.26
C SER A 133 8.31 -2.98 7.96
N SER A 134 7.27 -3.75 8.32
CA SER A 134 5.87 -3.35 8.18
C SER A 134 5.29 -2.77 9.48
N ASP A 135 5.86 -3.12 10.64
CA ASP A 135 5.32 -2.74 11.96
C ASP A 135 6.00 -1.50 12.55
N THR A 136 7.25 -1.26 12.16
CA THR A 136 8.08 -0.20 12.74
C THR A 136 8.57 0.82 11.72
N TYR A 137 7.84 1.04 10.63
CA TYR A 137 8.24 1.92 9.51
C TYR A 137 8.61 3.38 9.91
N LEU A 138 8.10 3.91 11.03
CA LEU A 138 8.47 5.25 11.52
C LEU A 138 9.76 5.26 12.36
N GLN A 139 10.12 4.14 12.99
CA GLN A 139 11.28 4.09 13.89
C GLN A 139 12.60 4.32 13.13
N PRO A 140 12.84 3.72 11.94
CA PRO A 140 14.00 4.04 11.12
C PRO A 140 14.07 5.53 10.75
N LEU A 141 12.95 6.13 10.33
CA LEU A 141 12.87 7.56 9.99
C LEU A 141 13.24 8.49 11.17
N MET A 142 12.87 8.10 12.39
CA MET A 142 13.13 8.88 13.61
C MET A 142 14.54 8.68 14.18
N ILE A 143 15.07 7.45 14.09
CA ILE A 143 16.30 7.06 14.79
C ILE A 143 17.55 7.23 13.91
N ASP A 144 17.48 7.06 12.57
CA ASP A 144 18.68 7.15 11.71
C ASP A 144 18.41 7.29 10.19
N ASP A 145 19.21 8.15 9.51
CA ASP A 145 19.49 8.47 8.07
C ASP A 145 18.77 7.79 6.87
N THR A 146 17.57 7.24 7.06
CA THR A 146 16.90 6.42 6.06
C THR A 146 15.71 7.13 5.40
N LEU A 147 15.59 6.90 4.09
CA LEU A 147 14.37 7.12 3.34
C LEU A 147 13.37 6.05 3.72
N GLY A 148 12.20 6.45 4.20
CA GLY A 148 11.16 5.51 4.61
C GLY A 148 9.92 5.68 3.74
N TRP A 149 9.43 4.62 3.14
CA TRP A 149 8.07 4.69 2.61
C TRP A 149 7.08 4.71 3.80
N ARG A 150 6.07 5.59 3.73
CA ARG A 150 4.91 5.58 4.61
C ARG A 150 3.65 5.08 3.92
N TRP A 151 2.95 4.12 4.53
CA TRP A 151 1.54 3.91 4.21
C TRP A 151 0.70 4.96 4.92
N VAL A 152 0.06 5.86 4.17
CA VAL A 152 -0.87 6.85 4.72
C VAL A 152 -2.28 6.31 4.61
N GLY A 153 -2.77 5.72 5.69
CA GLY A 153 -4.14 5.25 5.78
C GLY A 153 -5.08 6.19 6.51
N ARG A 154 -6.28 6.38 5.97
CA ARG A 154 -7.43 6.94 6.71
C ARG A 154 -8.31 5.83 7.24
N LYS A 155 -8.71 5.95 8.51
CA LYS A 155 -9.80 5.14 9.08
C LYS A 155 -11.12 5.67 8.50
N ILE A 156 -12.04 4.76 8.20
CA ILE A 156 -13.41 5.13 7.86
C ILE A 156 -14.15 5.33 9.19
N SER A 157 -13.87 6.46 9.84
CA SER A 157 -14.63 6.97 10.98
C SER A 157 -14.90 8.45 10.71
N ALA A 158 -16.17 8.85 10.76
CA ALA A 158 -16.57 10.25 10.68
C ALA A 158 -15.93 11.02 11.84
N ALA A 159 -14.78 11.65 11.59
CA ALA A 159 -14.17 12.66 12.43
C ALA A 159 -13.67 13.76 11.48
N PRO A 160 -13.91 15.04 11.85
CA PRO A 160 -13.75 16.16 10.94
C PRO A 160 -12.30 16.27 10.49
N SER A 161 -12.12 16.66 9.22
CA SER A 161 -10.93 17.27 8.65
C SER A 161 -9.93 17.76 9.71
N ASN A 162 -9.05 16.88 10.18
CA ASN A 162 -7.88 17.31 10.91
C ASN A 162 -6.76 17.36 9.88
N LYS A 163 -6.29 18.59 9.65
CA LYS A 163 -5.24 18.92 8.70
C LYS A 163 -3.98 18.14 9.09
N ASN A 164 -3.83 16.93 8.58
CA ASN A 164 -2.52 16.30 8.56
C ASN A 164 -1.67 17.07 7.56
N PRO A 165 -0.42 17.41 7.93
CA PRO A 165 0.42 18.31 7.16
C PRO A 165 0.55 17.75 5.74
N ILE A 166 0.32 18.64 4.78
CA ILE A 166 0.56 18.39 3.37
C ILE A 166 2.05 18.02 3.27
N LEU A 167 2.30 16.74 3.04
CA LEU A 167 3.60 16.23 2.61
C LEU A 167 3.39 15.89 1.15
N LYS A 168 4.05 16.67 0.28
CA LYS A 168 3.97 16.56 -1.17
C LYS A 168 4.35 15.16 -1.63
#